data_AF-A0A1D8RAD8-F1
#
_entry.id   AF-A0A1D8RAD8-F1
#
_cell.length_a   1.000
_cell.length_b   1.000
_cell.length_c   1.000
_cell.angle_alpha   90.00
_cell.angle_beta   90.00
_cell.angle_gamma   90.00
#
_symmetry.space_group_name_H-M   'P 1'
#
loop_
_entity.id
_entity.type
_entity.pdbx_description
1 polymer ?
#
loop_
_entity_poly.entity_id
_entity_poly.type
_entity_poly.pdbx_seq_one_letter_code
_entity_poly.pdbx_strand_id
1 'polypeptide(L)'
;MELSSGSEVGHPDGGYLVTEAQNVQVQQEPFYANEPKQPKSVFAEHPFTIAYRKFSYCWSLFLLVFALFVTYYDLAMGWTNDFDDLPHRSEPYMVFINIFLFTIFLFWVALLEGAQVSIVGLSSVNIESFKMTHPRSYAVCKLCHRGCNLERFIVGRQFLLLFIVFIISRLGSHNQLKESFKGFNESATVNNTYDKDFYIGDWEWVRIAELVFLQNSILLMIVIIVPGLVSQLIAADKMLDFLELPFAPMLTVALPSLGLEALGITHTAYVLRDLFARASGTEIDAKAKMPKTIFYYLKVFMSITLVVFGLVCVLVGLFTKQTNATNGKGWELLPGWAAFLVTLFFMFVIGCCEGFQIAAMKLASKSTSELKVNYKQAYRTTQTLFAGRNLQAFLVGRHVFVAMMMVLLGRVTGFARPCPDAPIDASTGFPIDPTDGNYDSECIFNFPEWFMKGFMQSGIIGAIVVVNIAQLSFRMFAAGFPVIFINNRLMFFLLKVCLFVEATGIVNSCWPLAWGLDGFCKLNPDPFDGDGDVETPAHNVIHRKKSMGIPQSKDVSPFNLDQPECEFHMHSDYTFKISYV
;
A
#
# COMPACT_ATOMS: atom_id res chain seq x y z
N MET A 1 -72.00 -34.65 -41.83
CA MET A 1 -72.69 -33.70 -40.94
C MET A 1 -71.63 -32.75 -40.39
N GLU A 2 -71.66 -31.44 -40.63
CA GLU A 2 -72.45 -30.65 -41.60
C GLU A 2 -71.61 -29.47 -42.14
N LEU A 3 -72.12 -28.90 -43.24
CA LEU A 3 -71.87 -27.60 -43.87
C LEU A 3 -71.53 -26.46 -42.87
N SER A 4 -70.76 -25.40 -43.16
CA SER A 4 -70.02 -24.87 -44.33
C SER A 4 -68.91 -23.92 -43.78
N SER A 5 -68.05 -23.17 -44.49
CA SER A 5 -67.78 -22.83 -45.91
C SER A 5 -66.24 -22.62 -46.06
N GLY A 6 -65.60 -22.08 -47.13
CA GLY A 6 -66.00 -21.57 -48.45
C GLY A 6 -65.39 -20.17 -48.73
N SER A 7 -64.68 -20.01 -49.87
CA SER A 7 -63.78 -18.88 -50.27
C SER A 7 -62.60 -18.57 -49.31
N GLU A 8 -61.39 -18.23 -49.76
CA GLU A 8 -60.84 -18.07 -51.12
C GLU A 8 -59.32 -18.36 -51.19
N VAL A 9 -58.83 -18.61 -52.41
CA VAL A 9 -57.44 -18.65 -52.95
C VAL A 9 -56.26 -18.38 -51.98
N GLY A 10 -55.17 -19.16 -51.97
CA GLY A 10 -54.58 -19.88 -53.11
C GLY A 10 -53.76 -21.13 -52.80
N HIS A 11 -53.23 -21.73 -53.87
CA HIS A 11 -52.74 -23.12 -53.92
C HIS A 11 -51.18 -23.21 -53.90
N PRO A 12 -50.53 -24.38 -54.02
CA PRO A 12 -49.42 -24.77 -53.15
C PRO A 12 -48.04 -24.48 -53.82
N ASP A 13 -46.88 -24.88 -53.28
CA ASP A 13 -46.42 -26.27 -53.26
C ASP A 13 -45.49 -26.62 -52.07
N GLY A 14 -45.36 -27.93 -51.81
CA GLY A 14 -44.71 -28.44 -50.60
C GLY A 14 -43.18 -28.36 -50.60
N GLY A 15 -42.60 -27.89 -49.48
CA GLY A 15 -41.16 -27.88 -49.25
C GLY A 15 -40.74 -28.81 -48.11
N TYR A 16 -39.86 -29.78 -48.40
CA TYR A 16 -39.05 -30.46 -47.39
C TYR A 16 -37.56 -30.37 -47.77
N LEU A 17 -36.82 -29.63 -46.93
CA LEU A 17 -35.38 -29.78 -46.65
C LEU A 17 -34.36 -29.57 -47.79
N VAL A 18 -33.81 -28.36 -47.85
CA VAL A 18 -32.34 -28.18 -47.72
C VAL A 18 -32.11 -27.06 -46.68
N THR A 19 -31.00 -27.14 -45.94
CA THR A 19 -30.67 -26.25 -44.81
C THR A 19 -30.05 -24.91 -45.25
N GLU A 20 -30.54 -23.81 -44.69
CA GLU A 20 -29.80 -22.54 -44.56
C GLU A 20 -29.80 -22.05 -43.10
N ALA A 21 -28.77 -21.29 -42.73
CA ALA A 21 -28.55 -20.86 -41.34
C ALA A 21 -29.36 -19.60 -40.99
N GLN A 22 -30.40 -19.74 -40.18
CA GLN A 22 -31.17 -18.59 -39.71
C GLN A 22 -30.44 -17.80 -38.61
N ASN A 23 -30.34 -16.49 -38.81
CA ASN A 23 -29.94 -15.53 -37.78
C ASN A 23 -30.92 -15.57 -36.61
N VAL A 24 -30.47 -15.98 -35.43
CA VAL A 24 -31.17 -15.68 -34.18
C VAL A 24 -30.87 -14.22 -33.83
N GLN A 25 -31.70 -13.30 -34.34
CA GLN A 25 -31.68 -11.92 -33.85
C GLN A 25 -32.20 -11.89 -32.41
N VAL A 26 -31.29 -11.68 -31.46
CA VAL A 26 -31.64 -11.41 -30.06
C VAL A 26 -32.29 -10.03 -30.01
N GLN A 27 -33.62 -9.99 -29.94
CA GLN A 27 -34.36 -8.76 -29.73
C GLN A 27 -33.94 -8.15 -28.39
N GLN A 28 -33.32 -6.97 -28.43
CA GLN A 28 -33.06 -6.17 -27.24
C GLN A 28 -34.38 -5.47 -26.84
N GLU A 29 -35.10 -6.04 -25.87
CA GLU A 29 -36.17 -5.31 -25.21
C GLU A 29 -35.59 -4.07 -24.50
N PRO A 30 -36.27 -2.91 -24.55
CA PRO A 30 -35.78 -1.69 -23.92
C PRO A 30 -35.85 -1.82 -22.39
N PHE A 31 -34.68 -1.85 -21.74
CA PHE A 31 -34.55 -2.01 -20.29
C PHE A 31 -34.91 -0.73 -19.50
N TYR A 32 -36.16 -0.27 -19.65
CA TYR A 32 -36.73 0.91 -18.99
C TYR A 32 -38.04 0.56 -18.27
N ALA A 33 -37.95 -0.28 -17.24
CA ALA A 33 -39.06 -0.55 -16.33
C ALA A 33 -38.56 -0.65 -14.87
N ASN A 34 -38.92 0.36 -14.07
CA ASN A 34 -38.62 0.52 -12.64
C ASN A 34 -37.14 0.76 -12.28
N GLU A 35 -36.82 1.99 -11.89
CA GLU A 35 -35.64 2.25 -11.04
C GLU A 35 -35.76 1.44 -9.74
N PRO A 36 -34.72 0.73 -9.30
CA PRO A 36 -34.75 0.02 -8.03
C PRO A 36 -34.72 1.04 -6.87
N LYS A 37 -35.89 1.31 -6.28
CA LYS A 37 -36.03 2.20 -5.12
C LYS A 37 -35.04 1.80 -4.02
N GLN A 38 -34.14 2.73 -3.70
CA GLN A 38 -32.99 2.47 -2.85
C GLN A 38 -33.44 2.09 -1.42
N PRO A 39 -32.86 1.02 -0.81
CA PRO A 39 -33.00 0.79 0.61
C PRO A 39 -32.19 1.86 1.36
N LYS A 40 -32.85 2.93 1.80
CA LYS A 40 -32.24 4.00 2.62
C LYS A 40 -31.64 3.41 3.90
N SER A 41 -30.32 3.29 3.96
CA SER A 41 -29.62 2.89 5.18
C SER A 41 -29.66 4.04 6.20
N VAL A 42 -30.56 3.94 7.17
CA VAL A 42 -30.92 4.99 8.14
C VAL A 42 -29.71 5.66 8.83
N PHE A 43 -28.61 4.92 9.04
CA PHE A 43 -27.38 5.44 9.67
C PHE A 43 -26.50 6.31 8.76
N ALA A 44 -26.61 6.19 7.42
CA ALA A 44 -25.77 6.94 6.48
C ALA A 44 -26.25 8.39 6.28
N GLU A 45 -27.57 8.59 6.29
CA GLU A 45 -28.22 9.91 6.21
C GLU A 45 -28.30 10.60 7.59
N HIS A 46 -27.90 9.93 8.68
CA HIS A 46 -28.09 10.43 10.03
C HIS A 46 -27.19 11.66 10.32
N PRO A 47 -27.73 12.78 10.85
CA PRO A 47 -26.96 14.02 11.05
C PRO A 47 -25.69 13.85 11.88
N PHE A 48 -25.70 12.95 12.87
CA PHE A 48 -24.51 12.61 13.67
C PHE A 48 -23.35 12.07 12.82
N THR A 49 -23.63 11.24 11.80
CA THR A 49 -22.62 10.64 10.91
C THR A 49 -21.93 11.72 10.06
N ILE A 50 -22.70 12.73 9.62
CA ILE A 50 -22.20 13.87 8.86
C ILE A 50 -21.38 14.81 9.77
N ALA A 51 -21.91 15.12 10.96
CA ALA A 51 -21.23 15.97 11.95
C ALA A 51 -19.91 15.34 12.43
N TYR A 52 -19.91 14.03 12.74
CA TYR A 52 -18.72 13.28 13.11
C TYR A 52 -17.67 13.29 12.00
N ARG A 53 -18.05 13.23 10.71
CA ARG A 53 -17.06 13.35 9.63
C ARG A 53 -16.45 14.75 9.54
N LYS A 54 -17.25 15.82 9.62
CA LYS A 54 -16.72 17.19 9.60
C LYS A 54 -15.81 17.45 10.82
N PHE A 55 -16.18 16.93 11.98
CA PHE A 55 -15.31 16.87 13.16
C PHE A 55 -14.03 16.04 12.90
N SER A 56 -14.13 14.92 12.19
CA SER A 56 -12.99 14.02 11.94
C SER A 56 -11.86 14.69 11.16
N TYR A 57 -12.19 15.57 10.20
CA TYR A 57 -11.22 16.39 9.48
C TYR A 57 -10.43 17.30 10.42
N CYS A 58 -11.12 17.99 11.34
CA CYS A 58 -10.51 18.91 12.30
C CYS A 58 -9.66 18.16 13.36
N TRP A 59 -10.20 17.09 13.95
CA TRP A 59 -9.49 16.31 14.97
C TRP A 59 -8.24 15.62 14.41
N SER A 60 -8.33 15.06 13.20
CA SER A 60 -7.19 14.41 12.55
C SER A 60 -6.10 15.41 12.17
N LEU A 61 -6.48 16.63 11.77
CA LEU A 61 -5.50 17.68 11.47
C LEU A 61 -4.76 18.10 12.75
N PHE A 62 -5.47 18.25 13.88
CA PHE A 62 -4.84 18.49 15.18
C PHE A 62 -3.92 17.32 15.60
N LEU A 63 -4.39 16.06 15.45
CA LEU A 63 -3.59 14.87 15.73
C LEU A 63 -2.32 14.78 14.88
N LEU A 64 -2.38 15.15 13.61
CA LEU A 64 -1.21 15.21 12.72
C LEU A 64 -0.23 16.31 13.15
N VAL A 65 -0.71 17.52 13.43
CA VAL A 65 0.14 18.63 13.91
C VAL A 65 0.83 18.26 15.23
N PHE A 66 0.10 17.61 16.14
CA PHE A 66 0.64 17.05 17.38
C PHE A 66 1.69 15.95 17.12
N ALA A 67 1.39 14.98 16.26
CA ALA A 67 2.30 13.90 15.90
C ALA A 67 3.60 14.42 15.26
N LEU A 68 3.49 15.40 14.35
CA LEU A 68 4.63 16.11 13.77
C LEU A 68 5.44 16.82 14.86
N PHE A 69 4.82 17.65 15.69
CA PHE A 69 5.51 18.38 16.75
C PHE A 69 6.28 17.44 17.68
N VAL A 70 5.65 16.37 18.17
CA VAL A 70 6.28 15.38 19.04
C VAL A 70 7.42 14.63 18.34
N THR A 71 7.23 14.18 17.09
CA THR A 71 8.28 13.43 16.36
C THR A 71 9.48 14.32 16.00
N TYR A 72 9.27 15.58 15.61
CA TYR A 72 10.38 16.52 15.37
C TYR A 72 11.06 16.95 16.68
N TYR A 73 10.34 16.99 17.82
CA TYR A 73 10.93 17.27 19.13
C TYR A 73 11.82 16.11 19.62
N ASP A 74 11.33 14.87 19.55
CA ASP A 74 12.09 13.64 19.89
C ASP A 74 13.40 13.54 19.07
N LEU A 75 13.30 13.88 17.76
CA LEU A 75 14.43 13.94 16.84
C LEU A 75 15.40 15.10 17.17
N ALA A 76 14.88 16.29 17.52
CA ALA A 76 15.70 17.47 17.88
C ALA A 76 16.39 17.35 19.25
N MET A 77 15.80 16.63 20.20
CA MET A 77 16.45 16.26 21.46
C MET A 77 17.52 15.17 21.27
N GLY A 78 17.56 14.54 20.09
CA GLY A 78 18.48 13.45 19.76
C GLY A 78 18.15 12.15 20.50
N TRP A 79 16.88 11.96 20.90
CA TRP A 79 16.40 10.78 21.62
C TRP A 79 16.11 9.59 20.70
N THR A 80 15.98 9.80 19.40
CA THR A 80 15.83 8.72 18.39
C THR A 80 17.14 8.00 18.07
N ASN A 81 17.08 6.92 17.29
CA ASN A 81 18.29 6.28 16.74
C ASN A 81 18.94 7.13 15.63
N ASP A 82 20.27 7.04 15.52
CA ASP A 82 21.03 7.69 14.46
C ASP A 82 21.06 6.87 13.16
N PHE A 83 21.58 7.50 12.10
CA PHE A 83 21.75 6.87 10.80
C PHE A 83 22.91 5.86 10.76
N ASP A 84 24.00 6.11 11.50
CA ASP A 84 25.30 5.45 11.34
C ASP A 84 25.76 4.58 12.53
N ASP A 85 25.03 4.61 13.66
CA ASP A 85 25.40 3.99 14.94
C ASP A 85 26.84 4.29 15.41
N LEU A 86 27.39 5.45 15.03
CA LEU A 86 28.70 5.86 15.54
C LEU A 86 28.59 6.24 17.02
N PRO A 87 29.49 5.75 17.90
CA PRO A 87 29.48 6.08 19.34
C PRO A 87 30.02 7.50 19.61
N HIS A 88 29.85 8.41 18.64
CA HIS A 88 30.23 9.80 18.76
C HIS A 88 29.15 10.55 19.53
N ARG A 89 29.59 11.50 20.36
CA ARG A 89 28.73 12.36 21.17
C ARG A 89 27.64 12.98 20.29
N SER A 90 26.46 13.23 20.85
CA SER A 90 25.32 13.83 20.14
C SER A 90 25.59 15.29 19.74
N GLU A 91 26.46 15.47 18.75
CA GLU A 91 26.90 16.75 18.22
C GLU A 91 25.74 17.46 17.49
N PRO A 92 25.59 18.79 17.60
CA PRO A 92 24.47 19.52 17.00
C PRO A 92 24.33 19.32 15.46
N TYR A 93 25.43 19.07 14.76
CA TYR A 93 25.39 18.80 13.31
C TYR A 93 24.71 17.47 12.98
N MET A 94 24.85 16.46 13.84
CA MET A 94 24.34 15.11 13.62
C MET A 94 22.82 15.06 13.80
N VAL A 95 22.31 15.78 14.81
CA VAL A 95 20.88 16.05 14.99
C VAL A 95 20.29 16.78 13.78
N PHE A 96 20.96 17.82 13.28
CA PHE A 96 20.51 18.55 12.09
C PHE A 96 20.47 17.65 10.83
N ILE A 97 21.48 16.80 10.62
CA ILE A 97 21.51 15.82 9.53
C ILE A 97 20.35 14.82 9.65
N ASN A 98 20.09 14.28 10.83
CA ASN A 98 18.97 13.38 11.07
C ASN A 98 17.62 14.05 10.73
N ILE A 99 17.38 15.29 11.18
CA ILE A 99 16.16 16.07 10.84
C ILE A 99 16.04 16.30 9.33
N PHE A 100 17.13 16.70 8.67
CA PHE A 100 17.16 17.00 7.25
C PHE A 100 16.87 15.75 6.40
N LEU A 101 17.54 14.63 6.70
CA LEU A 101 17.32 13.34 6.03
C LEU A 101 15.89 12.83 6.27
N PHE A 102 15.40 12.86 7.51
CA PHE A 102 14.04 12.46 7.86
C PHE A 102 12.98 13.24 7.06
N THR A 103 13.14 14.56 6.96
CA THR A 103 12.26 15.46 6.19
C THR A 103 12.29 15.12 4.69
N ILE A 104 13.48 14.92 4.11
CA ILE A 104 13.65 14.55 2.71
C ILE A 104 13.03 13.18 2.42
N PHE A 105 13.23 12.18 3.29
CA PHE A 105 12.66 10.86 3.10
C PHE A 105 11.13 10.85 3.20
N LEU A 106 10.53 11.60 4.13
CA LEU A 106 9.07 11.79 4.19
C LEU A 106 8.52 12.43 2.90
N PHE A 107 9.17 13.48 2.39
CA PHE A 107 8.80 14.09 1.12
C PHE A 107 8.94 13.10 -0.05
N TRP A 108 10.01 12.29 -0.06
CA TRP A 108 10.23 11.29 -1.11
C TRP A 108 9.17 10.18 -1.09
N VAL A 109 8.72 9.73 0.09
CA VAL A 109 7.56 8.81 0.23
C VAL A 109 6.30 9.40 -0.41
N ALA A 110 6.01 10.68 -0.14
CA ALA A 110 4.84 11.37 -0.72
C ALA A 110 4.90 11.39 -2.26
N LEU A 111 6.04 11.81 -2.82
CA LEU A 111 6.27 11.80 -4.27
C LEU A 111 6.14 10.39 -4.88
N LEU A 112 6.66 9.36 -4.19
CA LEU A 112 6.64 7.98 -4.67
C LEU A 112 5.24 7.35 -4.64
N GLU A 113 4.37 7.70 -3.71
CA GLU A 113 2.96 7.28 -3.72
C GLU A 113 2.19 7.98 -4.86
N GLY A 114 2.19 9.31 -4.89
CA GLY A 114 1.44 10.07 -5.89
C GLY A 114 1.86 9.72 -7.33
N ALA A 115 3.15 9.73 -7.62
CA ALA A 115 3.63 9.43 -8.97
C ALA A 115 3.40 7.97 -9.39
N GLN A 116 3.24 7.02 -8.45
CA GLN A 116 2.79 5.67 -8.80
C GLN A 116 1.36 5.70 -9.36
N VAL A 117 0.46 6.50 -8.76
CA VAL A 117 -0.93 6.61 -9.23
C VAL A 117 -0.98 7.24 -10.61
N SER A 118 -0.35 8.41 -10.80
CA SER A 118 -0.32 9.06 -12.12
C SER A 118 0.29 8.17 -13.22
N ILE A 119 1.47 7.58 -12.99
CA ILE A 119 2.18 6.82 -14.03
C ILE A 119 1.43 5.52 -14.39
N VAL A 120 0.75 4.88 -13.43
CA VAL A 120 -0.07 3.69 -13.71
C VAL A 120 -1.42 4.07 -14.32
N GLY A 121 -2.06 5.14 -13.84
CA GLY A 121 -3.35 5.59 -14.36
C GLY A 121 -3.29 6.08 -15.81
N LEU A 122 -2.25 6.83 -16.16
CA LEU A 122 -2.00 7.32 -17.52
C LEU A 122 -1.57 6.21 -18.51
N SER A 123 -1.39 4.96 -18.07
CA SER A 123 -0.86 3.88 -18.92
C SER A 123 -1.83 3.38 -20.00
N SER A 124 -3.12 3.70 -19.90
CA SER A 124 -4.12 3.46 -20.95
C SER A 124 -4.39 4.69 -21.83
N VAL A 125 -3.89 5.87 -21.46
CA VAL A 125 -4.09 7.12 -22.20
C VAL A 125 -3.06 7.24 -23.33
N ASN A 126 -3.46 7.78 -24.49
CA ASN A 126 -2.50 8.06 -25.57
C ASN A 126 -1.54 9.19 -25.17
N ILE A 127 -0.28 8.82 -24.91
CA ILE A 127 0.80 9.70 -24.45
C ILE A 127 1.03 10.90 -25.37
N GLU A 128 0.67 10.83 -26.65
CA GLU A 128 0.88 11.94 -27.58
C GLU A 128 -0.11 13.10 -27.41
N SER A 129 -1.29 12.89 -26.79
CA SER A 129 -2.32 13.94 -26.64
C SER A 129 -1.86 15.10 -25.74
N PHE A 130 -1.17 14.79 -24.63
CA PHE A 130 -0.68 15.77 -23.66
C PHE A 130 0.77 16.24 -23.89
N LYS A 131 1.40 15.82 -25.00
CA LYS A 131 2.79 16.14 -25.35
C LYS A 131 3.11 17.64 -25.37
N MET A 132 2.15 18.46 -25.78
CA MET A 132 2.30 19.93 -25.89
C MET A 132 1.80 20.69 -24.66
N THR A 133 1.01 20.06 -23.78
CA THR A 133 0.42 20.69 -22.60
C THR A 133 1.21 20.38 -21.32
N HIS A 134 1.65 19.13 -21.14
CA HIS A 134 2.34 18.66 -19.93
C HIS A 134 3.67 17.99 -20.29
N PRO A 135 4.73 18.77 -20.59
CA PRO A 135 5.99 18.25 -21.15
C PRO A 135 6.79 17.36 -20.18
N ARG A 136 6.73 17.58 -18.86
CA ARG A 136 7.37 16.70 -17.86
C ARG A 136 6.60 15.39 -17.74
N SER A 137 5.27 15.48 -17.67
CA SER A 137 4.37 14.31 -17.63
C SER A 137 4.54 13.44 -18.88
N TYR A 138 4.65 14.06 -20.06
CA TYR A 138 5.03 13.39 -21.32
C TYR A 138 6.39 12.70 -21.24
N ALA A 139 7.43 13.38 -20.75
CA ALA A 139 8.78 12.81 -20.66
C ALA A 139 8.83 11.57 -19.75
N VAL A 140 8.14 11.60 -18.61
CA VAL A 140 8.03 10.48 -17.67
C VAL A 140 7.22 9.32 -18.27
N CYS A 141 6.03 9.59 -18.79
CA CYS A 141 5.19 8.57 -19.41
C CYS A 141 5.90 7.89 -20.60
N LYS A 142 6.58 8.66 -21.45
CA LYS A 142 7.40 8.15 -22.56
C LYS A 142 8.54 7.22 -22.13
N LEU A 143 9.10 7.42 -20.93
CA LEU A 143 10.12 6.53 -20.37
C LEU A 143 9.50 5.28 -19.72
N CYS A 144 8.47 5.47 -18.89
CA CYS A 144 7.84 4.40 -18.12
C CYS A 144 6.98 3.47 -18.98
N HIS A 145 6.16 3.98 -19.90
CA HIS A 145 5.28 3.16 -20.75
C HIS A 145 6.00 2.50 -21.94
N ARG A 146 7.32 2.67 -22.08
CA ARG A 146 8.12 2.08 -23.16
C ARG A 146 8.32 0.56 -22.94
N GLY A 147 7.35 -0.23 -23.38
CA GLY A 147 7.37 -1.68 -23.27
C GLY A 147 7.35 -2.13 -21.80
N CYS A 148 8.19 -3.10 -21.44
CA CYS A 148 8.28 -3.64 -20.07
C CYS A 148 8.73 -2.63 -18.99
N ASN A 149 9.09 -1.39 -19.32
CA ASN A 149 9.53 -0.39 -18.34
C ASN A 149 8.47 -0.06 -17.27
N LEU A 150 7.16 -0.22 -17.55
CA LEU A 150 6.11 0.11 -16.59
C LEU A 150 6.07 -0.91 -15.44
N GLU A 151 6.20 -2.19 -15.77
CA GLU A 151 6.32 -3.26 -14.77
C GLU A 151 7.62 -3.14 -13.97
N ARG A 152 8.72 -2.75 -14.63
CA ARG A 152 10.00 -2.50 -13.97
C ARG A 152 9.92 -1.35 -12.98
N PHE A 153 9.33 -0.24 -13.41
CA PHE A 153 9.05 0.92 -12.56
C PHE A 153 8.22 0.49 -11.34
N ILE A 154 7.12 -0.23 -11.55
CA ILE A 154 6.25 -0.78 -10.49
C ILE A 154 7.04 -1.63 -9.48
N VAL A 155 7.85 -2.58 -9.96
CA VAL A 155 8.57 -3.54 -9.12
C VAL A 155 9.72 -2.88 -8.35
N GLY A 156 10.47 -1.98 -9.00
CA GLY A 156 11.56 -1.24 -8.36
C GLY A 156 11.08 -0.16 -7.39
N ARG A 157 10.00 0.55 -7.72
CA ARG A 157 9.35 1.55 -6.85
C ARG A 157 8.84 0.91 -5.55
N GLN A 158 8.31 -0.31 -5.61
CA GLN A 158 7.84 -1.01 -4.41
C GLN A 158 8.99 -1.29 -3.42
N PHE A 159 10.17 -1.69 -3.93
CA PHE A 159 11.37 -1.84 -3.10
C PHE A 159 11.88 -0.49 -2.57
N LEU A 160 11.91 0.54 -3.43
CA LEU A 160 12.34 1.90 -3.05
C LEU A 160 11.50 2.47 -1.90
N LEU A 161 10.16 2.38 -1.99
CA LEU A 161 9.27 2.82 -0.93
C LEU A 161 9.60 2.13 0.39
N LEU A 162 9.67 0.79 0.40
CA LEU A 162 9.87 0.07 1.66
C LEU A 162 11.28 0.32 2.24
N PHE A 163 12.30 0.43 1.40
CA PHE A 163 13.65 0.84 1.83
C PHE A 163 13.63 2.21 2.53
N ILE A 164 12.95 3.20 1.96
CA ILE A 164 12.82 4.53 2.57
C ILE A 164 11.99 4.47 3.86
N VAL A 165 10.85 3.76 3.87
CA VAL A 165 10.00 3.61 5.07
C VAL A 165 10.75 2.93 6.21
N PHE A 166 11.62 1.95 5.95
CA PHE A 166 12.50 1.36 6.96
C PHE A 166 13.50 2.39 7.53
N ILE A 167 14.11 3.22 6.67
CA ILE A 167 15.03 4.28 7.12
C ILE A 167 14.29 5.32 7.98
N ILE A 168 13.12 5.80 7.56
CA ILE A 168 12.30 6.74 8.37
C ILE A 168 11.89 6.08 9.68
N SER A 169 11.46 4.80 9.66
CA SER A 169 11.08 4.04 10.85
C SER A 169 12.25 3.82 11.82
N ARG A 170 13.49 3.84 11.34
CA ARG A 170 14.70 3.78 12.18
C ARG A 170 15.01 5.16 12.77
N LEU A 171 15.14 6.18 11.93
CA LEU A 171 15.49 7.56 12.31
C LEU A 171 14.46 8.22 13.24
N GLY A 172 13.18 7.85 13.10
CA GLY A 172 12.09 8.33 13.95
C GLY A 172 11.75 7.42 15.14
N SER A 173 12.49 6.32 15.36
CA SER A 173 12.26 5.47 16.53
C SER A 173 12.98 6.04 17.75
N HIS A 174 12.20 6.52 18.71
CA HIS A 174 12.63 6.86 20.07
C HIS A 174 13.51 5.76 20.71
N ASN A 175 14.53 6.13 21.49
CA ASN A 175 15.43 5.21 22.18
C ASN A 175 15.97 5.77 23.53
N GLN A 176 15.24 5.47 24.61
CA GLN A 176 15.58 5.78 26.02
C GLN A 176 17.04 5.51 26.46
N LEU A 177 17.83 4.64 25.79
CA LEU A 177 19.22 4.38 26.20
C LEU A 177 20.12 5.62 26.05
N LYS A 178 19.79 6.54 25.13
CA LYS A 178 20.51 7.81 24.97
C LYS A 178 20.27 8.78 26.13
N GLU A 179 19.12 8.70 26.79
CA GLU A 179 18.81 9.55 27.96
C GLU A 179 19.61 9.17 29.20
N SER A 180 19.87 7.87 29.37
CA SER A 180 20.77 7.36 30.40
C SER A 180 22.18 7.93 30.22
N PHE A 181 22.70 7.95 28.99
CA PHE A 181 24.04 8.46 28.68
C PHE A 181 24.18 9.98 28.80
N LYS A 182 23.13 10.77 28.50
CA LYS A 182 23.14 12.22 28.76
C LYS A 182 23.20 12.58 30.26
N GLY A 183 22.95 11.63 31.16
CA GLY A 183 23.00 11.82 32.61
C GLY A 183 24.37 11.61 33.27
N PHE A 184 25.45 11.29 32.54
CA PHE A 184 26.74 10.97 33.15
C PHE A 184 27.57 12.20 33.55
N ASN A 185 27.04 12.97 34.51
CA ASN A 185 27.75 13.90 35.37
C ASN A 185 26.99 14.00 36.70
N GLU A 186 27.74 14.02 37.81
CA GLU A 186 27.25 14.04 39.19
C GLU A 186 26.65 12.72 39.74
N SER A 187 26.92 12.44 41.02
CA SER A 187 26.77 11.11 41.62
C SER A 187 25.36 10.82 42.12
N ALA A 188 24.45 10.44 41.21
CA ALA A 188 23.13 9.94 41.59
C ALA A 188 23.26 8.60 42.37
N THR A 189 22.82 8.60 43.63
CA THR A 189 22.80 7.39 44.48
C THR A 189 21.72 6.42 43.98
N VAL A 190 21.98 5.11 44.00
CA VAL A 190 21.06 4.08 43.51
C VAL A 190 19.84 3.94 44.44
N ASN A 191 18.85 4.81 44.23
CA ASN A 191 17.47 4.65 44.69
C ASN A 191 16.61 4.28 43.47
N ASN A 192 15.70 3.32 43.63
CA ASN A 192 14.82 2.84 42.55
C ASN A 192 13.68 3.82 42.26
N THR A 193 14.02 5.00 41.73
CA THR A 193 13.09 5.97 41.18
C THR A 193 13.06 5.81 39.66
N TYR A 194 11.87 5.62 39.08
CA TYR A 194 11.69 5.59 37.63
C TYR A 194 11.81 7.03 37.11
N ASP A 195 13.00 7.41 36.65
CA ASP A 195 13.34 8.82 36.36
C ASP A 195 13.91 9.00 34.94
N LYS A 196 12.97 9.03 34.00
CA LYS A 196 12.88 9.83 32.76
C LYS A 196 11.77 9.21 31.90
N ASP A 197 10.55 9.68 32.12
CA ASP A 197 9.49 9.57 31.11
C ASP A 197 9.64 10.74 30.12
N PHE A 198 9.25 10.55 28.86
CA PHE A 198 9.31 11.61 27.82
C PHE A 198 8.65 12.94 28.28
N TYR A 199 9.34 14.07 28.09
CA TYR A 199 8.90 15.39 28.54
C TYR A 199 9.06 16.49 27.47
N ILE A 200 8.25 17.54 27.55
CA ILE A 200 8.34 18.74 26.69
C ILE A 200 8.29 19.98 27.58
N GLY A 201 9.46 20.48 27.99
CA GLY A 201 9.54 21.49 29.05
C GLY A 201 8.95 20.94 30.35
N ASP A 202 8.04 21.68 30.97
CA ASP A 202 7.34 21.24 32.20
C ASP A 202 6.25 20.17 31.94
N TRP A 203 6.03 19.75 30.69
CA TRP A 203 5.02 18.74 30.35
C TRP A 203 5.62 17.33 30.25
N GLU A 204 5.66 16.64 31.39
CA GLU A 204 5.98 15.21 31.50
C GLU A 204 4.82 14.33 30.99
N TRP A 205 5.13 13.21 30.34
CA TRP A 205 4.15 12.21 29.91
C TRP A 205 4.16 11.02 30.87
N VAL A 206 3.02 10.39 31.10
CA VAL A 206 2.98 9.11 31.83
C VAL A 206 3.57 8.02 30.94
N ARG A 207 4.46 7.16 31.45
CA ARG A 207 5.02 5.95 30.80
C ARG A 207 4.10 5.19 29.83
N ILE A 208 2.79 5.07 30.13
CA ILE A 208 1.80 4.42 29.25
C ILE A 208 1.63 5.17 27.92
N ALA A 209 1.59 6.50 27.97
CA ALA A 209 1.51 7.35 26.78
C ALA A 209 2.80 7.22 25.94
N GLU A 210 3.98 7.26 26.56
CA GLU A 210 5.25 7.05 25.84
C GLU A 210 5.31 5.67 25.16
N LEU A 211 4.98 4.60 25.89
CA LEU A 211 4.94 3.22 25.39
C LEU A 211 4.01 3.08 24.18
N VAL A 212 2.81 3.69 24.23
CA VAL A 212 1.81 3.60 23.16
C VAL A 212 2.16 4.50 21.97
N PHE A 213 2.52 5.76 22.21
CA PHE A 213 2.65 6.76 21.14
C PHE A 213 4.04 6.81 20.50
N LEU A 214 5.11 6.67 21.30
CA LEU A 214 6.51 6.82 20.87
C LEU A 214 7.18 5.46 20.66
N GLN A 215 7.20 4.59 21.67
CA GLN A 215 7.90 3.30 21.58
C GLN A 215 7.26 2.36 20.55
N ASN A 216 5.91 2.27 20.53
CA ASN A 216 5.18 1.60 19.45
C ASN A 216 5.02 2.46 18.18
N SER A 217 5.50 3.71 18.21
CA SER A 217 5.61 4.62 17.05
C SER A 217 4.29 4.93 16.33
N ILE A 218 3.19 5.01 17.07
CA ILE A 218 1.88 5.39 16.51
C ILE A 218 1.90 6.81 15.94
N LEU A 219 2.60 7.76 16.58
CA LEU A 219 2.74 9.13 16.05
C LEU A 219 3.57 9.15 14.75
N LEU A 220 4.71 8.46 14.74
CA LEU A 220 5.56 8.31 13.56
C LEU A 220 4.81 7.63 12.38
N MET A 221 3.97 6.62 12.66
CA MET A 221 3.11 6.01 11.65
C MET A 221 2.18 7.04 11.00
N ILE A 222 1.54 7.91 11.79
CA ILE A 222 0.69 8.99 11.27
C ILE A 222 1.51 9.97 10.41
N VAL A 223 2.71 10.35 10.87
CA VAL A 223 3.63 11.24 10.15
C VAL A 223 4.11 10.65 8.81
N ILE A 224 4.32 9.33 8.71
CA ILE A 224 4.66 8.65 7.45
C ILE A 224 3.44 8.54 6.52
N ILE A 225 2.27 8.19 7.07
CA ILE A 225 1.08 7.82 6.31
C ILE A 225 0.40 9.02 5.63
N VAL A 226 0.21 10.13 6.35
CA VAL A 226 -0.62 11.23 5.81
C VAL A 226 0.01 11.91 4.59
N PRO A 227 1.32 12.24 4.53
CA PRO A 227 1.95 12.81 3.34
C PRO A 227 1.85 11.89 2.11
N GLY A 228 2.10 10.59 2.29
CA GLY A 228 1.90 9.56 1.28
C GLY A 228 0.47 9.58 0.71
N LEU A 229 -0.51 9.60 1.60
CA LEU A 229 -1.92 9.58 1.24
C LEU A 229 -2.41 10.88 0.57
N VAL A 230 -1.92 12.06 0.98
CA VAL A 230 -2.26 13.35 0.35
C VAL A 230 -1.83 13.36 -1.11
N SER A 231 -0.58 12.97 -1.40
CA SER A 231 -0.10 12.87 -2.78
C SER A 231 -0.81 11.75 -3.56
N GLN A 232 -1.18 10.63 -2.93
CA GLN A 232 -1.96 9.57 -3.54
C GLN A 232 -3.38 10.03 -3.95
N LEU A 233 -4.03 10.90 -3.18
CA LEU A 233 -5.37 11.43 -3.48
C LEU A 233 -5.33 12.44 -4.63
N ILE A 234 -4.44 13.43 -4.58
CA ILE A 234 -4.30 14.44 -5.65
C ILE A 234 -3.95 13.76 -6.98
N ALA A 235 -3.00 12.82 -6.97
CA ALA A 235 -2.58 12.10 -8.16
C ALA A 235 -3.61 11.08 -8.69
N ALA A 236 -4.73 10.86 -7.98
CA ALA A 236 -5.85 10.03 -8.47
C ALA A 236 -6.89 10.84 -9.27
N ASP A 237 -7.01 12.14 -8.99
CA ASP A 237 -7.97 13.08 -9.61
C ASP A 237 -7.32 13.93 -10.72
N LYS A 238 -6.03 14.26 -10.58
CA LYS A 238 -5.29 15.19 -11.45
C LYS A 238 -3.93 14.60 -11.83
N MET A 239 -3.96 13.51 -12.63
CA MET A 239 -2.81 12.66 -12.91
C MET A 239 -1.70 13.38 -13.67
N LEU A 240 -2.04 14.20 -14.69
CA LEU A 240 -1.08 14.92 -15.51
C LEU A 240 -0.43 16.08 -14.75
N ASP A 241 -1.25 16.90 -14.09
CA ASP A 241 -0.78 18.14 -13.45
C ASP A 241 0.05 17.83 -12.18
N PHE A 242 -0.27 16.74 -11.47
CA PHE A 242 0.62 16.23 -10.40
C PHE A 242 2.03 15.89 -10.91
N LEU A 243 2.18 15.38 -12.14
CA LEU A 243 3.49 15.07 -12.73
C LEU A 243 4.19 16.29 -13.38
N GLU A 244 3.49 17.40 -13.59
CA GLU A 244 4.08 18.63 -14.11
C GLU A 244 4.65 19.52 -12.98
N LEU A 245 4.33 19.23 -11.72
CA LEU A 245 4.88 19.91 -10.52
C LEU A 245 6.43 19.93 -10.48
N PRO A 246 7.05 20.94 -9.83
CA PRO A 246 8.49 21.21 -9.92
C PRO A 246 9.41 20.24 -9.14
N PHE A 247 8.96 19.04 -8.78
CA PHE A 247 9.78 18.01 -8.11
C PHE A 247 10.54 17.09 -9.08
N ALA A 248 10.49 17.37 -10.39
CA ALA A 248 11.21 16.65 -11.45
C ALA A 248 11.03 15.11 -11.41
N PRO A 249 9.80 14.57 -11.57
CA PRO A 249 9.49 13.15 -11.38
C PRO A 249 10.37 12.15 -12.14
N MET A 250 10.97 12.55 -13.27
CA MET A 250 11.91 11.68 -13.99
C MET A 250 13.17 11.38 -13.16
N LEU A 251 13.72 12.38 -12.45
CA LEU A 251 14.93 12.27 -11.64
C LEU A 251 14.63 11.73 -10.23
N THR A 252 13.52 12.13 -9.62
CA THR A 252 13.18 11.78 -8.23
C THR A 252 12.41 10.47 -8.10
N VAL A 253 11.64 10.05 -9.11
CA VAL A 253 10.80 8.84 -9.01
C VAL A 253 11.13 7.81 -10.08
N ALA A 254 11.11 8.17 -11.37
CA ALA A 254 11.22 7.20 -12.46
C ALA A 254 12.61 6.53 -12.52
N LEU A 255 13.68 7.32 -12.57
CA LEU A 255 15.05 6.82 -12.68
C LEU A 255 15.52 6.03 -11.43
N PRO A 256 15.27 6.46 -10.17
CA PRO A 256 15.64 5.66 -8.99
C PRO A 256 14.91 4.33 -8.92
N SER A 257 13.61 4.30 -9.28
CA SER A 257 12.82 3.07 -9.31
C SER A 257 13.33 2.09 -10.37
N LEU A 258 13.62 2.57 -11.59
CA LEU A 258 14.22 1.75 -12.65
C LEU A 258 15.65 1.30 -12.31
N GLY A 259 16.42 2.12 -11.58
CA GLY A 259 17.76 1.79 -11.10
C GLY A 259 17.75 0.66 -10.07
N LEU A 260 16.81 0.67 -9.12
CA LEU A 260 16.66 -0.40 -8.14
C LEU A 260 16.12 -1.70 -8.75
N GLU A 261 15.26 -1.62 -9.76
CA GLU A 261 14.91 -2.80 -10.56
C GLU A 261 16.12 -3.36 -11.31
N ALA A 262 16.98 -2.48 -11.84
CA ALA A 262 18.21 -2.87 -12.51
C ALA A 262 19.24 -3.54 -11.58
N LEU A 263 19.17 -3.37 -10.25
CA LEU A 263 20.00 -4.15 -9.30
C LEU A 263 19.61 -5.65 -9.28
N GLY A 264 18.39 -6.01 -9.69
CA GLY A 264 17.94 -7.40 -9.76
C GLY A 264 17.38 -7.98 -8.47
N ILE A 265 17.44 -7.28 -7.33
CA ILE A 265 17.04 -7.76 -5.99
C ILE A 265 15.63 -8.36 -5.96
N THR A 266 14.71 -7.81 -6.77
CA THR A 266 13.29 -8.19 -6.85
C THR A 266 12.93 -9.11 -8.03
N HIS A 267 13.91 -9.62 -8.79
CA HIS A 267 13.64 -10.38 -10.02
C HIS A 267 12.89 -11.71 -9.82
N THR A 268 12.86 -12.25 -8.60
CA THR A 268 12.00 -13.39 -8.22
C THR A 268 10.53 -13.14 -8.54
N ALA A 269 10.04 -11.90 -8.42
CA ALA A 269 8.66 -11.55 -8.73
C ALA A 269 8.26 -11.84 -10.18
N TYR A 270 9.19 -11.70 -11.14
CA TYR A 270 8.91 -11.99 -12.55
C TYR A 270 8.84 -13.50 -12.82
N VAL A 271 9.59 -14.32 -12.09
CA VAL A 271 9.47 -15.79 -12.15
C VAL A 271 8.08 -16.21 -11.66
N LEU A 272 7.61 -15.63 -10.56
CA LEU A 272 6.27 -15.87 -10.03
C LEU A 272 5.18 -15.40 -11.00
N ARG A 273 5.34 -14.23 -11.62
CA ARG A 273 4.41 -13.74 -12.68
C ARG A 273 4.36 -14.70 -13.87
N ASP A 274 5.50 -15.11 -14.40
CA ASP A 274 5.57 -16.05 -15.53
C ASP A 274 5.03 -17.45 -15.17
N LEU A 275 5.18 -17.88 -13.90
CA LEU A 275 4.57 -19.11 -13.37
C LEU A 275 3.04 -18.98 -13.26
N PHE A 276 2.53 -17.90 -12.68
CA PHE A 276 1.10 -17.67 -12.56
C PHE A 276 0.41 -17.48 -13.91
N ALA A 277 1.06 -16.80 -14.87
CA ALA A 277 0.53 -16.65 -16.24
C ALA A 277 0.44 -18.00 -16.98
N ARG A 278 1.41 -18.90 -16.76
CA ARG A 278 1.34 -20.29 -17.25
C ARG A 278 0.21 -21.07 -16.58
N ALA A 279 0.00 -20.88 -15.28
CA ALA A 279 -1.05 -21.55 -14.51
C ALA A 279 -2.46 -21.03 -14.81
N SER A 280 -2.62 -19.76 -15.20
CA SER A 280 -3.90 -19.14 -15.55
C SER A 280 -4.27 -19.33 -17.02
N GLY A 281 -3.34 -19.76 -17.87
CA GLY A 281 -3.52 -19.82 -19.33
C GLY A 281 -3.63 -18.44 -20.00
N THR A 282 -3.41 -17.34 -19.27
CA THR A 282 -3.49 -15.99 -19.82
C THR A 282 -2.18 -15.63 -20.51
N GLU A 283 -2.22 -15.31 -21.80
CA GLU A 283 -1.05 -14.77 -22.48
C GLU A 283 -0.60 -13.44 -21.86
N ILE A 284 0.69 -13.33 -21.54
CA ILE A 284 1.29 -12.05 -21.14
C ILE A 284 1.39 -11.17 -22.38
N ASP A 285 0.95 -9.92 -22.27
CA ASP A 285 1.03 -8.91 -23.33
C ASP A 285 2.40 -8.88 -24.01
N ALA A 286 2.41 -8.86 -25.35
CA ALA A 286 3.65 -8.84 -26.13
C ALA A 286 4.56 -7.65 -25.78
N LYS A 287 3.98 -6.52 -25.36
CA LYS A 287 4.70 -5.31 -24.91
C LYS A 287 5.35 -5.47 -23.52
N ALA A 288 4.86 -6.38 -22.69
CA ALA A 288 5.32 -6.64 -21.31
C ALA A 288 6.35 -7.79 -21.20
N LYS A 289 6.50 -8.60 -22.25
CA LYS A 289 7.49 -9.70 -22.30
C LYS A 289 8.92 -9.15 -22.29
N MET A 290 9.63 -9.32 -21.18
CA MET A 290 11.04 -8.94 -21.04
C MET A 290 11.98 -9.86 -21.85
N PRO A 291 13.10 -9.32 -22.38
CA PRO A 291 14.11 -10.12 -23.07
C PRO A 291 14.84 -11.05 -22.09
N LYS A 292 14.76 -12.37 -22.34
CA LYS A 292 15.32 -13.42 -21.46
C LYS A 292 16.80 -13.69 -21.74
N THR A 293 17.62 -12.64 -21.65
CA THR A 293 19.07 -12.68 -21.80
C THR A 293 19.74 -13.43 -20.65
N ILE A 294 20.99 -13.90 -20.81
CA ILE A 294 21.77 -14.54 -19.72
C ILE A 294 21.79 -13.69 -18.44
N PHE A 295 21.98 -12.37 -18.57
CA PHE A 295 21.94 -11.42 -17.45
C PHE A 295 20.59 -11.38 -16.69
N TYR A 296 19.47 -11.72 -17.34
CA TYR A 296 18.17 -11.83 -16.65
C TYR A 296 18.14 -13.06 -15.74
N TYR A 297 18.58 -14.22 -16.23
CA TYR A 297 18.66 -15.43 -15.42
C TYR A 297 19.66 -15.32 -14.27
N LEU A 298 20.79 -14.61 -14.47
CA LEU A 298 21.75 -14.31 -13.40
C LEU A 298 21.13 -13.46 -12.27
N LYS A 299 20.37 -12.42 -12.62
CA LYS A 299 19.66 -11.57 -11.64
C LYS A 299 18.52 -12.32 -10.94
N VAL A 300 17.79 -13.18 -11.65
CA VAL A 300 16.81 -14.10 -11.07
C VAL A 300 17.47 -15.02 -10.04
N PHE A 301 18.61 -15.64 -10.36
CA PHE A 301 19.34 -16.51 -9.42
C PHE A 301 19.83 -15.75 -8.18
N MET A 302 20.39 -14.54 -8.37
CA MET A 302 20.78 -13.65 -7.28
C MET A 302 19.59 -13.27 -6.39
N SER A 303 18.44 -12.90 -6.99
CA SER A 303 17.22 -12.57 -6.25
C SER A 303 16.71 -13.75 -5.41
N ILE A 304 16.65 -14.96 -5.99
CA ILE A 304 16.24 -16.16 -5.27
C ILE A 304 17.20 -16.45 -4.11
N THR A 305 18.51 -16.36 -4.35
CA THR A 305 19.54 -16.53 -3.31
C THR A 305 19.38 -15.52 -2.17
N LEU A 306 19.16 -14.24 -2.48
CA LEU A 306 18.94 -13.18 -1.48
C LEU A 306 17.65 -13.38 -0.67
N VAL A 307 16.56 -13.80 -1.31
CA VAL A 307 15.28 -14.08 -0.63
C VAL A 307 15.40 -15.30 0.28
N VAL A 308 16.06 -16.38 -0.16
CA VAL A 308 16.30 -17.57 0.67
C VAL A 308 17.23 -17.24 1.83
N PHE A 309 18.35 -16.55 1.59
CA PHE A 309 19.27 -16.10 2.63
C PHE A 309 18.57 -15.23 3.67
N GLY A 310 17.83 -14.20 3.22
CA GLY A 310 17.12 -13.30 4.12
C GLY A 310 16.02 -14.00 4.92
N LEU A 311 15.32 -14.97 4.30
CA LEU A 311 14.32 -15.78 5.00
C LEU A 311 14.97 -16.63 6.09
N VAL A 312 16.14 -17.23 5.83
CA VAL A 312 16.92 -17.96 6.85
C VAL A 312 17.33 -17.00 7.99
N CYS A 313 17.88 -15.83 7.68
CA CYS A 313 18.25 -14.85 8.70
C CYS A 313 17.05 -14.45 9.58
N VAL A 314 15.92 -14.06 8.98
CA VAL A 314 14.70 -13.66 9.70
C VAL A 314 14.13 -14.80 10.53
N LEU A 315 14.01 -16.01 9.97
CA LEU A 315 13.47 -17.17 10.71
C LEU A 315 14.35 -17.54 11.90
N VAL A 316 15.67 -17.68 11.70
CA VAL A 316 16.58 -18.05 12.78
C VAL A 316 16.58 -16.96 13.85
N GLY A 317 16.69 -15.67 13.48
CA GLY A 317 16.63 -14.54 14.41
C GLY A 317 15.34 -14.42 15.22
N LEU A 318 14.20 -14.87 14.68
CA LEU A 318 12.93 -14.96 15.42
C LEU A 318 12.95 -16.12 16.43
N PHE A 319 13.39 -17.32 16.03
CA PHE A 319 13.40 -18.48 16.93
C PHE A 319 14.45 -18.37 18.05
N THR A 320 15.60 -17.77 17.79
CA THR A 320 16.66 -17.48 18.77
C THR A 320 16.42 -16.19 19.56
N LYS A 321 15.28 -15.51 19.34
CA LYS A 321 14.86 -14.29 20.06
C LYS A 321 15.74 -13.04 19.80
N GLN A 322 16.62 -13.02 18.81
CA GLN A 322 17.57 -11.90 18.58
C GLN A 322 16.98 -10.69 17.82
N THR A 323 15.70 -10.74 17.40
CA THR A 323 14.98 -9.61 16.77
C THR A 323 14.32 -8.67 17.80
N ASN A 324 13.98 -7.45 17.36
CA ASN A 324 13.32 -6.45 18.23
C ASN A 324 11.90 -6.85 18.67
N ALA A 325 11.30 -7.88 18.07
CA ALA A 325 10.02 -8.44 18.53
C ALA A 325 10.12 -9.41 19.71
N THR A 326 11.32 -9.72 20.23
CA THR A 326 11.47 -10.49 21.46
C THR A 326 12.45 -9.88 22.46
N ASN A 327 13.54 -9.29 21.98
CA ASN A 327 14.56 -8.62 22.80
C ASN A 327 14.55 -7.08 22.65
N GLY A 328 13.60 -6.52 21.89
CA GLY A 328 13.46 -5.07 21.69
C GLY A 328 12.38 -4.46 22.57
N LYS A 329 12.53 -3.16 22.85
CA LYS A 329 11.63 -2.37 23.71
C LYS A 329 10.19 -2.37 23.18
N GLY A 330 9.23 -2.51 24.09
CA GLY A 330 7.79 -2.46 23.80
C GLY A 330 7.15 -3.77 23.29
N TRP A 331 7.95 -4.77 22.88
CA TRP A 331 7.50 -6.12 22.50
C TRP A 331 8.24 -7.21 23.31
N GLU A 332 8.60 -6.87 24.54
CA GLU A 332 9.47 -7.67 25.40
C GLU A 332 8.88 -9.06 25.72
N LEU A 333 9.74 -10.07 25.73
CA LEU A 333 9.46 -11.47 26.09
C LEU A 333 8.54 -12.27 25.13
N LEU A 334 8.11 -11.74 23.98
CA LEU A 334 7.26 -12.50 23.05
C LEU A 334 7.96 -13.78 22.54
N PRO A 335 7.43 -15.00 22.78
CA PRO A 335 8.10 -16.24 22.39
C PRO A 335 8.38 -16.31 20.88
N GLY A 336 9.54 -16.84 20.47
CA GLY A 336 9.97 -16.83 19.06
C GLY A 336 8.98 -17.49 18.08
N TRP A 337 8.24 -18.51 18.52
CA TRP A 337 7.15 -19.11 17.73
C TRP A 337 5.94 -18.17 17.56
N ALA A 338 5.62 -17.36 18.57
CA ALA A 338 4.56 -16.36 18.51
C ALA A 338 5.00 -15.16 17.67
N ALA A 339 6.27 -14.73 17.79
CA ALA A 339 6.86 -13.73 16.91
C ALA A 339 6.78 -14.17 15.44
N PHE A 340 7.14 -15.41 15.12
CA PHE A 340 6.98 -15.99 13.78
C PHE A 340 5.52 -15.97 13.27
N LEU A 341 4.54 -16.34 14.10
CA LEU A 341 3.12 -16.29 13.71
C LEU A 341 2.63 -14.85 13.47
N VAL A 342 3.10 -13.88 14.27
CA VAL A 342 2.83 -12.44 14.06
C VAL A 342 3.46 -11.93 12.77
N THR A 343 4.72 -12.28 12.48
CA THR A 343 5.39 -11.99 11.19
C THR A 343 4.56 -12.51 10.02
N LEU A 344 4.14 -13.77 10.08
CA LEU A 344 3.36 -14.42 9.04
C LEU A 344 1.99 -13.74 8.85
N PHE A 345 1.32 -13.35 9.94
CA PHE A 345 0.07 -12.60 9.91
C PHE A 345 0.25 -11.22 9.25
N PHE A 346 1.27 -10.44 9.65
CA PHE A 346 1.55 -9.13 9.04
C PHE A 346 1.86 -9.26 7.54
N MET A 347 2.76 -10.18 7.16
CA MET A 347 3.08 -10.45 5.75
C MET A 347 1.85 -10.86 4.93
N PHE A 348 1.00 -11.73 5.48
CA PHE A 348 -0.24 -12.17 4.84
C PHE A 348 -1.23 -11.01 4.65
N VAL A 349 -1.42 -10.17 5.67
CA VAL A 349 -2.30 -8.98 5.61
C VAL A 349 -1.80 -7.97 4.56
N ILE A 350 -0.51 -7.67 4.56
CA ILE A 350 0.12 -6.77 3.57
C ILE A 350 -0.09 -7.29 2.14
N GLY A 351 0.20 -8.57 1.90
CA GLY A 351 0.00 -9.22 0.61
C GLY A 351 -1.46 -9.23 0.16
N CYS A 352 -2.39 -9.48 1.09
CA CYS A 352 -3.82 -9.40 0.83
C CYS A 352 -4.25 -7.98 0.39
N CYS A 353 -3.74 -6.92 1.03
CA CYS A 353 -4.07 -5.54 0.70
C CYS A 353 -3.52 -5.09 -0.67
N GLU A 354 -2.25 -5.39 -0.97
CA GLU A 354 -1.63 -5.09 -2.27
C GLU A 354 -2.30 -5.87 -3.41
N GLY A 355 -2.55 -7.17 -3.20
CA GLY A 355 -3.28 -7.99 -4.16
C GLY A 355 -4.71 -7.52 -4.39
N PHE A 356 -5.44 -7.10 -3.33
CA PHE A 356 -6.82 -6.62 -3.47
C PHE A 356 -6.92 -5.42 -4.40
N GLN A 357 -6.08 -4.39 -4.22
CA GLN A 357 -6.13 -3.18 -5.06
C GLN A 357 -6.00 -3.53 -6.55
N ILE A 358 -5.06 -4.41 -6.89
CA ILE A 358 -4.73 -4.75 -8.27
C ILE A 358 -5.79 -5.68 -8.86
N ALA A 359 -6.28 -6.65 -8.09
CA ALA A 359 -7.42 -7.45 -8.49
C ALA A 359 -8.67 -6.59 -8.72
N ALA A 360 -8.92 -5.59 -7.86
CA ALA A 360 -10.09 -4.71 -7.97
C ALA A 360 -10.04 -3.82 -9.22
N MET A 361 -8.88 -3.21 -9.53
CA MET A 361 -8.72 -2.41 -10.76
C MET A 361 -8.81 -3.29 -12.02
N LYS A 362 -8.17 -4.47 -12.05
CA LYS A 362 -8.37 -5.44 -13.15
C LYS A 362 -9.81 -5.95 -13.25
N LEU A 363 -10.56 -5.92 -12.17
CA LEU A 363 -11.96 -6.31 -12.15
C LEU A 363 -12.87 -5.17 -12.62
N ALA A 364 -12.48 -3.90 -12.54
CA ALA A 364 -13.27 -2.79 -13.11
C ALA A 364 -13.54 -3.03 -14.61
N SER A 365 -12.49 -3.38 -15.37
CA SER A 365 -12.51 -3.59 -16.83
C SER A 365 -13.17 -4.89 -17.32
N LYS A 366 -13.62 -5.80 -16.44
CA LYS A 366 -14.25 -7.08 -16.86
C LYS A 366 -15.77 -6.98 -16.98
N SER A 367 -16.38 -7.91 -17.72
CA SER A 367 -17.84 -8.03 -17.84
C SER A 367 -18.53 -8.28 -16.47
N THR A 368 -19.82 -7.97 -16.35
CA THR A 368 -20.62 -8.19 -15.11
C THR A 368 -21.35 -9.53 -15.10
N SER A 369 -21.73 -10.05 -16.27
CA SER A 369 -22.52 -11.29 -16.40
C SER A 369 -21.80 -12.52 -15.85
N GLU A 370 -20.52 -12.70 -16.18
CA GLU A 370 -19.69 -13.84 -15.73
C GLU A 370 -19.59 -13.93 -14.20
N LEU A 371 -19.41 -12.78 -13.54
CA LEU A 371 -19.26 -12.69 -12.07
C LEU A 371 -20.56 -13.02 -11.34
N LYS A 372 -21.69 -12.51 -11.85
CA LYS A 372 -23.01 -12.69 -11.23
C LYS A 372 -23.42 -14.16 -11.18
N VAL A 373 -23.09 -14.94 -12.21
CA VAL A 373 -23.38 -16.38 -12.29
C VAL A 373 -22.37 -17.21 -11.48
N ASN A 374 -21.08 -17.07 -11.78
CA ASN A 374 -20.06 -18.02 -11.30
C ASN A 374 -19.46 -17.64 -9.94
N TYR A 375 -19.42 -16.35 -9.57
CA TYR A 375 -18.59 -15.84 -8.47
C TYR A 375 -19.36 -14.88 -7.55
N LYS A 376 -20.43 -15.40 -6.93
CA LYS A 376 -21.36 -14.64 -6.07
C LYS A 376 -20.69 -13.83 -4.97
N GLN A 377 -19.59 -14.32 -4.38
CA GLN A 377 -18.87 -13.59 -3.34
C GLN A 377 -18.02 -12.46 -3.93
N ALA A 378 -17.37 -12.69 -5.08
CA ALA A 378 -16.65 -11.62 -5.78
C ALA A 378 -17.59 -10.49 -6.22
N TYR A 379 -18.75 -10.83 -6.78
CA TYR A 379 -19.78 -9.85 -7.16
C TYR A 379 -20.19 -8.97 -5.95
N ARG A 380 -20.47 -9.57 -4.79
CA ARG A 380 -20.78 -8.83 -3.55
C ARG A 380 -19.66 -7.89 -3.10
N THR A 381 -18.41 -8.37 -3.05
CA THR A 381 -17.26 -7.53 -2.69
C THR A 381 -17.11 -6.34 -3.65
N THR A 382 -17.26 -6.58 -4.94
CA THR A 382 -17.12 -5.56 -5.99
C THR A 382 -18.26 -4.54 -5.97
N GLN A 383 -19.49 -5.00 -5.73
CA GLN A 383 -20.67 -4.15 -5.56
C GLN A 383 -20.57 -3.27 -4.30
N THR A 384 -20.02 -3.79 -3.19
CA THR A 384 -19.73 -2.98 -1.99
C THR A 384 -18.63 -1.96 -2.25
N LEU A 385 -17.56 -2.34 -2.97
CA LEU A 385 -16.41 -1.49 -3.26
C LEU A 385 -16.77 -0.30 -4.16
N PHE A 386 -17.54 -0.51 -5.23
CA PHE A 386 -17.90 0.55 -6.17
C PHE A 386 -19.19 1.32 -5.80
N ALA A 387 -19.78 1.08 -4.62
CA ALA A 387 -20.91 1.87 -4.13
C ALA A 387 -20.46 3.24 -3.55
N GLY A 388 -20.93 4.34 -4.12
CA GLY A 388 -20.59 5.70 -3.68
C GLY A 388 -19.06 5.96 -3.66
N ARG A 389 -18.59 6.58 -2.56
CA ARG A 389 -17.16 6.82 -2.28
C ARG A 389 -16.37 5.57 -1.81
N ASN A 390 -16.98 4.40 -1.67
CA ASN A 390 -16.34 3.25 -0.98
C ASN A 390 -15.01 2.82 -1.62
N LEU A 391 -14.79 3.14 -2.90
CA LEU A 391 -13.51 2.94 -3.59
C LEU A 391 -12.40 3.84 -3.00
N GLN A 392 -12.65 5.15 -2.88
CA GLN A 392 -11.71 6.09 -2.26
C GLN A 392 -11.46 5.73 -0.79
N ALA A 393 -12.53 5.46 -0.02
CA ALA A 393 -12.41 5.09 1.39
C ALA A 393 -11.67 3.76 1.59
N PHE A 394 -11.82 2.80 0.67
CA PHE A 394 -11.00 1.60 0.62
C PHE A 394 -9.53 1.94 0.32
N LEU A 395 -9.24 2.77 -0.68
CA LEU A 395 -7.85 3.15 -1.03
C LEU A 395 -7.13 3.85 0.13
N VAL A 396 -7.83 4.74 0.85
CA VAL A 396 -7.40 5.35 2.11
C VAL A 396 -7.10 4.28 3.16
N GLY A 397 -8.11 3.54 3.61
CA GLY A 397 -7.97 2.60 4.72
C GLY A 397 -6.97 1.46 4.44
N ARG A 398 -6.86 1.04 3.17
CA ARG A 398 -5.87 0.06 2.71
C ARG A 398 -4.44 0.61 2.81
N HIS A 399 -4.19 1.85 2.39
CA HIS A 399 -2.86 2.46 2.49
C HIS A 399 -2.43 2.57 3.97
N VAL A 400 -3.33 3.05 4.85
CA VAL A 400 -3.11 3.10 6.30
C VAL A 400 -2.73 1.73 6.85
N PHE A 401 -3.53 0.70 6.55
CA PHE A 401 -3.34 -0.64 7.10
C PHE A 401 -2.06 -1.30 6.59
N VAL A 402 -1.69 -1.12 5.32
CA VAL A 402 -0.39 -1.58 4.78
C VAL A 402 0.76 -0.87 5.48
N ALA A 403 0.74 0.46 5.56
CA ALA A 403 1.83 1.24 6.13
C ALA A 403 2.05 0.97 7.63
N MET A 404 0.97 0.84 8.42
CA MET A 404 1.06 0.42 9.83
C MET A 404 1.73 -0.95 9.95
N MET A 405 1.28 -1.94 9.16
CA MET A 405 1.87 -3.28 9.18
C MET A 405 3.32 -3.27 8.71
N MET A 406 3.71 -2.39 7.77
CA MET A 406 5.10 -2.24 7.34
C MET A 406 6.02 -1.70 8.44
N VAL A 407 5.59 -0.68 9.20
CA VAL A 407 6.38 -0.13 10.31
C VAL A 407 6.54 -1.16 11.44
N LEU A 408 5.46 -1.85 11.81
CA LEU A 408 5.52 -2.94 12.80
C LEU A 408 6.44 -4.08 12.34
N LEU A 409 6.33 -4.49 11.09
CA LEU A 409 7.14 -5.57 10.49
C LEU A 409 8.63 -5.18 10.35
N GLY A 410 8.92 -3.87 10.22
CA GLY A 410 10.29 -3.34 10.33
C GLY A 410 10.93 -3.60 11.68
N ARG A 411 10.19 -3.44 12.79
CA ARG A 411 10.65 -3.88 14.12
C ARG A 411 10.80 -5.40 14.19
N VAL A 412 9.78 -6.16 13.77
CA VAL A 412 9.77 -7.62 13.90
C VAL A 412 10.90 -8.30 13.11
N THR A 413 11.35 -7.71 12.00
CA THR A 413 12.44 -8.25 11.16
C THR A 413 13.82 -7.64 11.42
N GLY A 414 13.90 -6.51 12.14
CA GLY A 414 15.18 -5.91 12.54
C GLY A 414 15.83 -6.64 13.72
N PHE A 415 17.16 -6.78 13.68
CA PHE A 415 17.95 -7.37 14.77
C PHE A 415 18.17 -6.37 15.91
N ALA A 416 18.11 -6.84 17.16
CA ALA A 416 18.04 -5.99 18.36
C ALA A 416 19.40 -5.67 19.01
N ARG A 417 20.46 -6.41 18.68
CA ARG A 417 21.79 -6.25 19.29
C ARG A 417 22.91 -6.36 18.24
N PRO A 418 24.03 -5.64 18.43
CA PRO A 418 25.35 -6.09 17.97
C PRO A 418 25.73 -7.40 18.68
N CYS A 419 26.78 -8.07 18.21
CA CYS A 419 27.53 -8.90 19.17
C CYS A 419 28.09 -7.96 20.24
N PRO A 420 28.15 -8.36 21.52
CA PRO A 420 29.11 -7.77 22.41
C PRO A 420 30.50 -7.94 21.78
N ASP A 421 31.28 -6.86 21.69
CA ASP A 421 32.71 -6.97 21.45
C ASP A 421 33.34 -7.58 22.71
N ALA A 422 33.24 -8.89 22.84
CA ALA A 422 33.98 -9.67 23.82
C ALA A 422 35.47 -9.33 23.62
N PRO A 423 36.12 -8.63 24.57
CA PRO A 423 37.36 -7.94 24.31
C PRO A 423 38.43 -8.95 23.89
N ILE A 424 39.09 -8.70 22.75
CA ILE A 424 40.04 -9.67 22.19
C ILE A 424 41.29 -9.71 23.07
N ASP A 425 41.68 -10.91 23.50
CA ASP A 425 42.91 -11.12 24.25
C ASP A 425 44.12 -10.81 23.36
N ALA A 426 44.85 -9.75 23.73
CA ALA A 426 46.03 -9.28 23.02
C ALA A 426 47.21 -10.28 23.01
N SER A 427 47.13 -11.37 23.79
CA SER A 427 48.14 -12.44 23.83
C SER A 427 47.80 -13.67 22.97
N THR A 428 46.52 -13.91 22.65
CA THR A 428 46.07 -15.08 21.86
C THR A 428 45.32 -14.74 20.57
N GLY A 429 44.74 -13.54 20.44
CA GLY A 429 43.99 -13.11 19.26
C GLY A 429 42.55 -13.63 19.19
N PHE A 430 42.03 -14.24 20.26
CA PHE A 430 40.65 -14.71 20.38
C PHE A 430 39.84 -13.88 21.39
N PRO A 431 38.48 -13.88 21.33
CA PRO A 431 37.66 -13.10 22.25
C PRO A 431 37.72 -13.61 23.70
N ILE A 432 37.77 -12.71 24.68
CA ILE A 432 37.69 -13.04 26.11
C ILE A 432 36.22 -13.28 26.49
N ASP A 433 35.93 -14.49 26.97
CA ASP A 433 34.63 -14.86 27.53
C ASP A 433 34.43 -14.24 28.94
N PRO A 434 33.44 -13.34 29.14
CA PRO A 434 33.22 -12.65 30.41
C PRO A 434 32.54 -13.58 31.43
N THR A 435 33.36 -14.43 32.04
CA THR A 435 32.94 -15.49 32.97
C THR A 435 32.49 -14.97 34.34
N ASP A 436 31.27 -14.43 34.39
CA ASP A 436 30.29 -14.75 35.42
C ASP A 436 28.87 -14.32 34.97
N GLY A 437 27.93 -15.27 34.81
CA GLY A 437 26.50 -14.93 34.69
C GLY A 437 25.71 -15.33 33.43
N ASN A 438 26.05 -16.42 32.75
CA ASN A 438 25.09 -17.29 32.03
C ASN A 438 24.00 -16.61 31.15
N TYR A 439 24.38 -16.14 29.95
CA TYR A 439 23.46 -15.96 28.81
C TYR A 439 24.19 -16.24 27.49
N ASP A 440 23.56 -17.02 26.60
CA ASP A 440 24.13 -17.41 25.30
C ASP A 440 24.26 -16.20 24.35
N SER A 441 25.38 -15.47 24.41
CA SER A 441 25.65 -14.28 23.59
C SER A 441 26.48 -14.56 22.33
N GLU A 442 26.34 -15.75 21.74
CA GLU A 442 26.88 -16.02 20.41
C GLU A 442 26.07 -15.26 19.32
N CYS A 443 26.79 -14.60 18.41
CA CYS A 443 26.16 -14.21 17.13
C CYS A 443 26.03 -15.45 16.25
N ILE A 444 24.80 -15.95 16.18
CA ILE A 444 24.27 -16.98 15.25
C ILE A 444 24.94 -16.94 13.89
N PHE A 445 25.13 -15.73 13.37
CA PHE A 445 25.94 -15.45 12.21
C PHE A 445 27.08 -14.53 12.64
N ASN A 446 28.30 -15.08 12.69
CA ASN A 446 29.52 -14.32 12.91
C ASN A 446 29.89 -13.51 11.65
N PHE A 447 29.01 -12.58 11.28
CA PHE A 447 29.19 -11.68 10.15
C PHE A 447 30.01 -10.44 10.57
N PRO A 448 30.76 -9.82 9.64
CA PRO A 448 31.46 -8.57 9.90
C PRO A 448 30.53 -7.47 10.44
N GLU A 449 31.06 -6.60 11.30
CA GLU A 449 30.34 -5.49 11.94
C GLU A 449 29.54 -4.64 10.93
N TRP A 450 30.15 -4.29 9.79
CA TRP A 450 29.51 -3.50 8.73
C TRP A 450 28.27 -4.19 8.13
N PHE A 451 28.25 -5.53 8.12
CA PHE A 451 27.11 -6.30 7.64
C PHE A 451 26.01 -6.38 8.70
N MET A 452 26.41 -6.59 9.96
CA MET A 452 25.47 -6.62 11.10
C MET A 452 24.77 -5.28 11.29
N LYS A 453 25.52 -4.17 11.38
CA LYS A 453 24.97 -2.81 11.45
C LYS A 453 24.22 -2.45 10.16
N GLY A 454 24.90 -2.55 9.01
CA GLY A 454 24.42 -2.05 7.73
C GLY A 454 23.22 -2.79 7.13
N PHE A 455 23.07 -4.10 7.35
CA PHE A 455 22.04 -4.93 6.69
C PHE A 455 21.08 -5.64 7.64
N MET A 456 21.54 -6.12 8.80
CA MET A 456 20.74 -6.90 9.74
C MET A 456 19.98 -5.99 10.73
N GLN A 457 20.66 -5.04 11.37
CA GLN A 457 20.07 -4.09 12.31
C GLN A 457 19.30 -2.96 11.62
N SER A 458 19.68 -2.60 10.39
CA SER A 458 18.90 -1.70 9.53
C SER A 458 17.57 -2.30 9.05
N GLY A 459 17.36 -3.61 9.23
CA GLY A 459 16.17 -4.32 8.77
C GLY A 459 16.09 -4.53 7.25
N ILE A 460 17.10 -4.11 6.47
CA ILE A 460 17.10 -4.22 4.99
C ILE A 460 16.91 -5.67 4.53
N ILE A 461 17.53 -6.64 5.22
CA ILE A 461 17.32 -8.07 4.94
C ILE A 461 15.85 -8.47 5.13
N GLY A 462 15.20 -7.97 6.18
CA GLY A 462 13.76 -8.11 6.40
C GLY A 462 12.93 -7.51 5.27
N ALA A 463 13.24 -6.26 4.87
CA ALA A 463 12.57 -5.59 3.77
C ALA A 463 12.65 -6.38 2.44
N ILE A 464 13.81 -6.98 2.12
CA ILE A 464 13.99 -7.82 0.92
C ILE A 464 13.04 -9.04 0.93
N VAL A 465 12.92 -9.72 2.08
CA VAL A 465 12.00 -10.87 2.25
C VAL A 465 10.55 -10.43 2.10
N VAL A 466 10.17 -9.32 2.75
CA VAL A 466 8.78 -8.80 2.75
C VAL A 466 8.37 -8.30 1.37
N VAL A 467 9.22 -7.55 0.67
CA VAL A 467 8.96 -7.07 -0.70
C VAL A 467 8.68 -8.26 -1.61
N ASN A 468 9.53 -9.29 -1.61
CA ASN A 468 9.38 -10.43 -2.52
C ASN A 468 8.22 -11.37 -2.11
N ILE A 469 8.20 -11.86 -0.86
CA ILE A 469 7.28 -12.92 -0.41
C ILE A 469 5.90 -12.36 -0.04
N ALA A 470 5.83 -11.23 0.67
CA ALA A 470 4.54 -10.68 1.10
C ALA A 470 3.87 -9.86 -0.02
N GLN A 471 4.56 -8.84 -0.54
CA GLN A 471 3.94 -7.88 -1.46
C GLN A 471 3.91 -8.39 -2.91
N LEU A 472 5.08 -8.61 -3.52
CA LEU A 472 5.18 -8.89 -4.94
C LEU A 472 4.54 -10.23 -5.32
N SER A 473 4.68 -11.26 -4.48
CA SER A 473 4.05 -12.57 -4.73
C SER A 473 2.52 -12.49 -4.83
N PHE A 474 1.87 -11.82 -3.85
CA PHE A 474 0.41 -11.65 -3.85
C PHE A 474 -0.05 -10.71 -4.97
N ARG A 475 0.72 -9.66 -5.27
CA ARG A 475 0.52 -8.75 -6.41
C ARG A 475 0.50 -9.50 -7.74
N MET A 476 1.43 -10.42 -7.98
CA MET A 476 1.46 -11.21 -9.22
C MET A 476 0.34 -12.27 -9.26
N PHE A 477 0.03 -12.92 -8.15
CA PHE A 477 -1.10 -13.86 -8.07
C PHE A 477 -2.44 -13.17 -8.35
N ALA A 478 -2.70 -12.02 -7.72
CA ALA A 478 -3.87 -11.18 -7.95
C ALA A 478 -3.94 -10.63 -9.39
N ALA A 479 -2.79 -10.33 -10.01
CA ALA A 479 -2.74 -9.88 -11.39
C ALA A 479 -3.07 -10.99 -12.41
N GLY A 480 -2.77 -12.26 -12.11
CA GLY A 480 -3.13 -13.42 -12.94
C GLY A 480 -4.55 -13.94 -12.70
N PHE A 481 -4.98 -14.01 -11.43
CA PHE A 481 -6.24 -14.62 -11.01
C PHE A 481 -7.17 -13.66 -10.22
N PRO A 482 -7.49 -12.45 -10.74
CA PRO A 482 -8.18 -11.41 -9.97
C PRO A 482 -9.54 -11.83 -9.41
N VAL A 483 -10.28 -12.67 -10.14
CA VAL A 483 -11.60 -13.16 -9.72
C VAL A 483 -11.48 -14.17 -8.58
N ILE A 484 -10.56 -15.14 -8.68
CA ILE A 484 -10.34 -16.16 -7.64
C ILE A 484 -9.82 -15.51 -6.36
N PHE A 485 -8.96 -14.49 -6.50
CA PHE A 485 -8.47 -13.70 -5.37
C PHE A 485 -9.62 -13.06 -4.57
N ILE A 486 -10.50 -12.31 -5.26
CA ILE A 486 -11.58 -11.53 -4.62
C ILE A 486 -12.77 -12.39 -4.15
N ASN A 487 -12.96 -13.61 -4.69
CA ASN A 487 -14.11 -14.48 -4.35
C ASN A 487 -14.10 -15.08 -2.92
N ASN A 488 -13.21 -14.63 -2.05
CA ASN A 488 -13.02 -15.18 -0.70
C ASN A 488 -13.68 -14.33 0.39
N ARG A 489 -14.21 -14.96 1.44
CA ARG A 489 -14.79 -14.26 2.61
C ARG A 489 -13.78 -13.30 3.27
N LEU A 490 -12.50 -13.68 3.29
CA LEU A 490 -11.41 -12.87 3.80
C LEU A 490 -11.30 -11.51 3.10
N MET A 491 -11.45 -11.47 1.77
CA MET A 491 -11.37 -10.20 1.02
C MET A 491 -12.55 -9.29 1.33
N PHE A 492 -13.74 -9.84 1.48
CA PHE A 492 -14.91 -9.06 1.93
C PHE A 492 -14.75 -8.52 3.35
N PHE A 493 -14.17 -9.31 4.26
CA PHE A 493 -13.84 -8.85 5.61
C PHE A 493 -12.77 -7.75 5.57
N LEU A 494 -11.69 -7.92 4.81
CA LEU A 494 -10.63 -6.93 4.64
C LEU A 494 -11.15 -5.60 4.07
N LEU A 495 -12.06 -5.65 3.09
CA LEU A 495 -12.77 -4.46 2.59
C LEU A 495 -13.53 -3.74 3.71
N LYS A 496 -14.26 -4.48 4.57
CA LYS A 496 -14.96 -3.90 5.72
C LYS A 496 -13.98 -3.32 6.76
N VAL A 497 -12.82 -3.94 6.97
CA VAL A 497 -11.76 -3.39 7.85
C VAL A 497 -11.19 -2.09 7.26
N CYS A 498 -10.84 -2.02 5.98
CA CYS A 498 -10.37 -0.78 5.35
C CYS A 498 -11.41 0.35 5.45
N LEU A 499 -12.67 0.05 5.17
CA LEU A 499 -13.77 1.03 5.31
C LEU A 499 -13.98 1.46 6.77
N PHE A 500 -13.76 0.56 7.75
CA PHE A 500 -13.79 0.91 9.17
C PHE A 500 -12.60 1.79 9.58
N VAL A 501 -11.39 1.52 9.07
CA VAL A 501 -10.19 2.33 9.33
C VAL A 501 -10.39 3.77 8.84
N GLU A 502 -10.95 3.98 7.65
CA GLU A 502 -11.35 5.31 7.18
C GLU A 502 -12.44 5.93 8.06
N ALA A 503 -13.43 5.13 8.49
CA ALA A 503 -14.49 5.58 9.39
C ALA A 503 -14.02 5.93 10.81
N THR A 504 -12.82 5.52 11.27
CA THR A 504 -12.22 6.03 12.53
C THR A 504 -11.77 7.48 12.43
N GLY A 505 -11.57 7.96 11.19
CA GLY A 505 -11.12 9.32 10.90
C GLY A 505 -9.71 9.68 11.37
N ILE A 506 -8.91 8.75 11.89
CA ILE A 506 -7.56 9.02 12.42
C ILE A 506 -6.65 9.74 11.41
N VAL A 507 -6.78 9.41 10.12
CA VAL A 507 -5.99 9.99 9.01
C VAL A 507 -6.77 10.95 8.11
N ASN A 508 -8.01 11.32 8.46
CA ASN A 508 -8.87 12.13 7.59
C ASN A 508 -8.35 13.58 7.36
N SER A 509 -7.26 13.98 8.04
CA SER A 509 -6.43 15.13 7.71
C SER A 509 -5.90 15.12 6.27
N CYS A 510 -5.83 13.95 5.62
CA CYS A 510 -5.47 13.86 4.22
C CYS A 510 -6.42 14.64 3.28
N TRP A 511 -7.71 14.79 3.63
CA TRP A 511 -8.67 15.51 2.78
C TRP A 511 -8.47 17.03 2.86
N PRO A 512 -8.46 17.70 4.04
CA PRO A 512 -8.09 19.12 4.14
C PRO A 512 -6.73 19.46 3.56
N LEU A 513 -5.73 18.57 3.70
CA LEU A 513 -4.41 18.78 3.13
C LEU A 513 -4.38 18.60 1.61
N ALA A 514 -5.17 17.68 1.05
CA ALA A 514 -5.31 17.54 -0.39
C ALA A 514 -5.99 18.78 -1.00
N TRP A 515 -7.12 19.23 -0.44
CA TRP A 515 -7.79 20.48 -0.88
C TRP A 515 -6.90 21.71 -0.72
N GLY A 516 -6.15 21.82 0.38
CA GLY A 516 -5.24 22.92 0.64
C GLY A 516 -4.05 22.97 -0.33
N LEU A 517 -3.46 21.81 -0.63
CA LEU A 517 -2.36 21.70 -1.60
C LEU A 517 -2.86 21.89 -3.05
N ASP A 518 -4.05 21.39 -3.38
CA ASP A 518 -4.69 21.60 -4.67
C ASP A 518 -4.98 23.09 -4.93
N GLY A 519 -5.58 23.79 -3.96
CA GLY A 519 -5.84 25.22 -4.04
C GLY A 519 -4.56 26.08 -4.05
N PHE A 520 -3.47 25.61 -3.41
CA PHE A 520 -2.17 26.27 -3.43
C PHE A 520 -1.45 26.10 -4.78
N CYS A 521 -1.44 24.89 -5.32
CA CYS A 521 -0.80 24.58 -6.61
C CYS A 521 -1.66 24.96 -7.83
N LYS A 522 -2.98 25.13 -7.66
CA LYS A 522 -3.97 25.43 -8.71
C LYS A 522 -3.97 24.40 -9.83
N LEU A 523 -4.01 23.12 -9.46
CA LEU A 523 -4.00 22.01 -10.42
C LEU A 523 -5.34 21.95 -11.17
N ASN A 524 -5.26 21.69 -12.47
CA ASN A 524 -6.40 21.56 -13.36
C ASN A 524 -6.93 20.11 -13.34
N PRO A 525 -8.23 19.87 -13.56
CA PRO A 525 -8.73 18.53 -13.87
C PRO A 525 -8.06 17.96 -15.12
N ASP A 526 -7.87 16.63 -15.17
CA ASP A 526 -7.30 15.99 -16.36
C ASP A 526 -8.21 16.21 -17.60
N PRO A 527 -7.67 16.52 -18.78
CA PRO A 527 -8.42 17.00 -19.95
C PRO A 527 -9.26 15.92 -20.65
N PHE A 528 -9.27 14.69 -20.12
CA PHE A 528 -10.01 13.54 -20.63
C PHE A 528 -11.12 13.06 -19.66
N ASP A 529 -11.26 13.67 -18.48
CA ASP A 529 -12.31 13.30 -17.52
C ASP A 529 -13.66 13.90 -17.96
N GLY A 530 -14.34 13.16 -18.85
CA GLY A 530 -15.57 13.53 -19.53
C GLY A 530 -15.61 13.10 -21.01
N ASP A 531 -14.46 12.78 -21.59
CA ASP A 531 -14.35 12.39 -23.02
C ASP A 531 -14.52 10.87 -23.19
N GLY A 532 -15.69 10.47 -23.73
CA GLY A 532 -16.17 9.09 -23.71
C GLY A 532 -15.36 8.10 -24.56
N ASP A 533 -14.49 8.61 -25.43
CA ASP A 533 -13.61 7.79 -26.30
C ASP A 533 -12.27 7.42 -25.63
N VAL A 534 -12.01 7.86 -24.39
CA VAL A 534 -10.74 7.61 -23.67
C VAL A 534 -10.91 6.60 -22.53
N GLU A 535 -10.39 5.37 -22.69
CA GLU A 535 -10.44 4.32 -21.65
C GLU A 535 -9.52 4.61 -20.43
N THR A 536 -9.90 5.54 -19.57
CA THR A 536 -9.20 5.81 -18.30
C THR A 536 -9.59 4.80 -17.20
N PRO A 537 -8.82 4.69 -16.10
CA PRO A 537 -9.25 3.93 -14.92
C PRO A 537 -10.57 4.44 -14.31
N ALA A 538 -10.84 5.75 -14.40
CA ALA A 538 -12.10 6.36 -13.99
C ALA A 538 -13.26 5.85 -14.87
N HIS A 539 -13.11 5.88 -16.20
CA HIS A 539 -14.09 5.32 -17.13
C HIS A 539 -14.36 3.83 -16.87
N ASN A 540 -13.33 3.02 -16.62
CA ASN A 540 -13.52 1.62 -16.25
C ASN A 540 -14.39 1.44 -14.98
N VAL A 541 -14.20 2.27 -13.95
CA VAL A 541 -15.04 2.26 -12.74
C VAL A 541 -16.46 2.79 -13.03
N ILE A 542 -16.63 3.80 -13.88
CA ILE A 542 -17.93 4.32 -14.31
C ILE A 542 -18.74 3.24 -15.06
N HIS A 543 -18.14 2.58 -16.06
CA HIS A 543 -18.77 1.46 -16.78
C HIS A 543 -19.10 0.30 -15.84
N ARG A 544 -18.31 0.09 -14.78
CA ARG A 544 -18.58 -0.91 -13.75
C ARG A 544 -19.74 -0.52 -12.83
N LYS A 545 -19.83 0.73 -12.36
CA LYS A 545 -20.99 1.26 -11.60
C LYS A 545 -22.27 1.07 -12.43
N LYS A 546 -22.29 1.55 -13.69
CA LYS A 546 -23.41 1.39 -14.65
C LYS A 546 -23.83 -0.06 -14.83
N SER A 547 -22.91 -0.95 -15.20
CA SER A 547 -23.22 -2.37 -15.47
C SER A 547 -23.59 -3.20 -14.23
N MET A 548 -23.36 -2.69 -13.01
CA MET A 548 -23.84 -3.28 -11.77
C MET A 548 -25.17 -2.69 -11.28
N GLY A 549 -25.74 -1.69 -11.97
CA GLY A 549 -26.95 -0.99 -11.54
C GLY A 549 -26.71 -0.10 -10.30
N ILE A 550 -25.47 0.31 -10.06
CA ILE A 550 -25.12 1.22 -8.96
C ILE A 550 -25.39 2.66 -9.44
N PRO A 551 -26.22 3.45 -8.74
CA PRO A 551 -26.46 4.84 -9.11
C PRO A 551 -25.18 5.68 -9.12
N GLN A 552 -25.16 6.70 -9.96
CA GLN A 552 -24.10 7.70 -10.01
C GLN A 552 -24.68 9.10 -9.93
N SER A 553 -23.95 10.00 -9.27
CA SER A 553 -24.04 11.42 -9.58
C SER A 553 -23.64 11.66 -11.05
N LYS A 554 -24.29 12.62 -11.72
CA LYS A 554 -23.83 13.05 -13.05
C LYS A 554 -22.53 13.82 -12.89
N ASP A 555 -21.63 13.65 -13.86
CA ASP A 555 -20.47 14.51 -14.08
C ASP A 555 -19.42 14.54 -12.93
N VAL A 556 -19.41 13.52 -12.06
CA VAL A 556 -18.41 13.34 -10.98
C VAL A 556 -17.53 12.12 -11.26
N SER A 557 -16.21 12.32 -11.30
CA SER A 557 -15.22 11.25 -11.45
C SER A 557 -15.14 10.38 -10.17
N PRO A 558 -15.00 9.03 -10.27
CA PRO A 558 -14.89 8.14 -9.11
C PRO A 558 -13.63 8.31 -8.24
N PHE A 559 -12.75 9.25 -8.60
CA PHE A 559 -11.56 9.62 -7.84
C PHE A 559 -11.58 11.08 -7.36
N ASN A 560 -12.63 11.85 -7.68
CA ASN A 560 -12.72 13.29 -7.45
C ASN A 560 -12.53 13.71 -5.98
N LEU A 561 -11.70 14.73 -5.74
CA LEU A 561 -11.34 15.21 -4.40
C LEU A 561 -12.54 15.70 -3.56
N ASP A 562 -13.63 16.13 -4.21
CA ASP A 562 -14.84 16.66 -3.56
C ASP A 562 -15.97 15.62 -3.46
N GLN A 563 -15.80 14.43 -4.07
CA GLN A 563 -16.69 13.28 -3.92
C GLN A 563 -17.10 12.93 -2.46
N PRO A 564 -16.24 13.05 -1.42
CA PRO A 564 -16.67 12.87 -0.03
C PRO A 564 -17.73 13.87 0.49
N GLU A 565 -17.92 15.02 -0.18
CA GLU A 565 -19.01 15.97 0.07
C GLU A 565 -20.16 15.81 -0.96
N CYS A 566 -19.87 15.42 -2.20
CA CYS A 566 -20.87 15.30 -3.28
C CYS A 566 -21.68 13.99 -3.28
N GLU A 567 -21.09 12.82 -2.99
CA GLU A 567 -21.81 11.53 -2.93
C GLU A 567 -22.11 11.11 -1.48
N PHE A 568 -23.18 11.63 -0.87
CA PHE A 568 -23.71 11.09 0.38
C PHE A 568 -24.18 9.62 0.20
N HIS A 569 -23.89 8.76 1.18
CA HIS A 569 -23.56 7.35 0.90
C HIS A 569 -24.75 6.42 0.69
N MET A 570 -24.66 5.59 -0.36
CA MET A 570 -25.47 4.40 -0.53
C MET A 570 -24.73 3.19 0.05
N HIS A 571 -25.24 2.62 1.15
CA HIS A 571 -24.83 1.26 1.55
C HIS A 571 -25.52 0.21 0.68
N SER A 572 -24.76 -0.79 0.26
CA SER A 572 -25.18 -1.77 -0.76
C SER A 572 -26.03 -2.91 -0.20
N ASP A 573 -27.10 -2.61 0.55
CA ASP A 573 -28.04 -3.62 1.08
C ASP A 573 -29.03 -4.10 0.00
N TYR A 574 -28.50 -4.44 -1.18
CA TYR A 574 -29.23 -4.97 -2.32
C TYR A 574 -29.65 -6.44 -2.10
N THR A 575 -30.58 -6.62 -1.16
CA THR A 575 -31.32 -7.86 -1.00
C THR A 575 -32.36 -7.95 -2.12
N PHE A 576 -31.94 -8.46 -3.28
CA PHE A 576 -32.87 -8.84 -4.34
C PHE A 576 -33.87 -9.86 -3.76
N LYS A 577 -35.15 -9.45 -3.62
CA LYS A 577 -36.24 -10.41 -3.49
C LYS A 577 -36.24 -11.25 -4.76
N ILE A 578 -36.00 -12.54 -4.62
CA ILE A 578 -36.19 -13.50 -5.71
C ILE A 578 -37.70 -13.61 -5.93
N SER A 579 -38.21 -12.88 -6.90
CA SER A 579 -39.54 -13.12 -7.45
C SER A 579 -39.48 -14.44 -8.24
N TYR A 580 -39.75 -15.54 -7.56
CA TYR A 580 -40.17 -16.76 -8.23
C TYR A 580 -41.48 -16.47 -8.96
N VAL A 581 -41.49 -16.82 -10.25
CA VAL A 581 -42.67 -17.08 -11.08
C VAL A 581 -42.44 -18.47 -11.66
#